data_AF-A0A388JWP8-F1
#
_entry.id   AF-A0A388JWP8-F1
#
_cell.length_a   1.000
_cell.length_b   1.000
_cell.length_c   1.000
_cell.angle_alpha   90.00
_cell.angle_beta   90.00
_cell.angle_gamma   90.00
#
_symmetry.space_group_name_H-M   'P 1'
#
loop_
_entity.id
_entity.type
_entity.pdbx_description
1 polymer ?
#
loop_
_entity_poly.entity_id
_entity_poly.type
_entity_poly.pdbx_seq_one_letter_code
_entity_poly.pdbx_strand_id
1 'polypeptide(L)'
;MEGGGGYPPPSDNRKCYKCGEGGHFIRDCVEFWKAKALGRPFVPSMQPSAAGRTGRAAMGGALDSSVRRSRSADSESERSATTDDTNTLMREYLVQMVEERRIRVEREAEEERRRTKEEARRVRENRRLQRLEERQKLEEERDARLLRIIRSEMRKDREEERERYEKKGKMAARSARTTETVEEEKERLRRLITPRTLGFVDNFEDEELLTLRMLACKLGQAEKRKRGPDLPIGNSPPIVTPEKKPAGVLSDKARARIQLLKTERVSEPAATSTPTKIDLSLKHILATCGPGGKEKFEKECFDFYDALTIEELKEACRREKVAYGNRDLAIKRLIIRRAAVAYDPTTIPLPSSTPRVQMRSSKGVVLKEEAPHEQYDSEDSLSDDESE
;
A
#
# COMPACT_ATOMS: atom_id res chain seq x y z
N MET A 1 60.26 -2.18 4.22
CA MET A 1 60.51 -3.40 5.02
C MET A 1 59.17 -3.85 5.57
N GLU A 2 58.43 -4.64 4.80
CA GLU A 2 57.16 -5.24 5.21
C GLU A 2 57.46 -6.65 5.74
N GLY A 3 57.47 -6.80 7.07
CA GLY A 3 57.65 -8.07 7.76
C GLY A 3 56.30 -8.74 8.01
N GLY A 4 55.83 -9.54 7.06
CA GLY A 4 54.65 -10.38 7.20
C GLY A 4 54.95 -11.64 8.03
N GLY A 5 54.74 -11.55 9.35
CA GLY A 5 54.74 -12.69 10.25
C GLY A 5 53.48 -13.53 10.08
N GLY A 6 53.50 -14.49 9.16
CA GLY A 6 52.44 -15.47 8.95
C GLY A 6 52.44 -16.52 10.06
N TYR A 7 51.63 -16.30 11.10
CA TYR A 7 51.17 -17.40 11.94
C TYR A 7 50.14 -18.21 11.14
N PRO A 8 50.33 -19.54 10.97
CA PRO A 8 49.30 -20.37 10.38
C PRO A 8 48.03 -20.27 11.24
N PRO A 9 46.86 -19.95 10.65
CA PRO A 9 45.64 -19.81 11.43
C PRO A 9 45.36 -21.16 12.12
N PRO A 10 45.05 -21.15 13.43
CA PRO A 10 44.71 -22.38 14.14
C PRO A 10 43.57 -23.04 13.39
N SER A 11 43.78 -24.29 12.97
CA SER A 11 42.77 -25.11 12.32
C SER A 11 41.62 -25.28 13.31
N ASP A 12 40.62 -24.40 13.21
CA ASP A 12 39.44 -24.35 14.04
C ASP A 12 38.61 -25.61 13.76
N ASN A 13 38.91 -26.69 14.47
CA ASN A 13 38.11 -27.91 14.55
C ASN A 13 36.73 -27.68 15.22
N ARG A 14 36.29 -26.41 15.30
CA ARG A 14 35.02 -26.02 15.89
C ARG A 14 33.92 -26.33 14.89
N LYS A 15 33.03 -27.23 15.30
CA LYS A 15 31.81 -27.56 14.58
C LYS A 15 30.71 -26.58 14.96
N CYS A 16 29.90 -26.18 14.00
CA CYS A 16 28.71 -25.38 14.25
C CYS A 16 27.76 -26.15 15.19
N TYR A 17 27.39 -25.57 16.33
CA TYR A 17 26.52 -26.20 17.33
C TYR A 17 25.10 -26.51 16.83
N LYS A 18 24.69 -25.95 15.68
CA LYS A 18 23.39 -26.26 15.06
C LYS A 18 23.52 -27.39 14.05
N CYS A 19 24.27 -27.22 12.96
CA CYS A 19 24.33 -28.26 11.92
C CYS A 19 25.36 -29.37 12.18
N GLY A 20 26.34 -29.16 13.06
CA GLY A 20 27.40 -30.12 13.36
C GLY A 20 28.56 -30.14 12.34
N GLU A 21 28.52 -29.31 11.31
CA GLU A 21 29.59 -29.19 10.30
C GLU A 21 30.69 -28.23 10.76
N GLY A 22 31.95 -28.51 10.40
CA GLY A 22 33.09 -27.65 10.68
C GLY A 22 33.19 -26.45 9.74
N GLY A 23 34.02 -25.47 10.09
CA GLY A 23 34.39 -24.36 9.20
C GLY A 23 33.49 -23.12 9.24
N HIS A 24 32.47 -23.08 10.12
CA HIS A 24 31.65 -21.90 10.34
C HIS A 24 31.04 -21.85 11.75
N PHE A 25 30.68 -20.67 12.24
CA PHE A 25 29.96 -20.49 13.49
C PHE A 25 28.44 -20.48 13.28
N ILE A 26 27.67 -20.62 14.36
CA ILE A 26 26.19 -20.58 14.32
C ILE A 26 25.64 -19.33 13.62
N ARG A 27 26.36 -18.19 13.71
CA ARG A 27 25.99 -16.95 13.05
C ARG A 27 26.07 -17.05 11.52
N ASP A 28 26.97 -17.88 11.02
CA ASP A 28 27.27 -18.06 9.60
C ASP A 28 26.64 -19.35 9.04
N CYS A 29 25.83 -20.05 9.83
CA CYS A 29 25.20 -21.31 9.43
C CYS A 29 24.01 -21.05 8.49
N VAL A 30 24.28 -21.16 7.18
CA VAL A 30 23.28 -20.92 6.12
C VAL A 30 22.04 -21.81 6.27
N GLU A 31 22.23 -23.09 6.60
CA GLU A 31 21.13 -24.05 6.72
C GLU A 31 20.20 -23.72 7.91
N PHE A 32 20.75 -23.24 9.02
CA PHE A 32 19.96 -22.77 10.15
C PHE A 32 19.11 -21.55 9.78
N TRP A 33 19.70 -20.56 9.11
CA TRP A 33 18.98 -19.35 8.73
C TRP A 33 17.93 -19.61 7.64
N LYS A 34 18.19 -20.51 6.69
CA LYS A 34 17.18 -20.97 5.72
C LYS A 34 16.00 -21.64 6.41
N ALA A 35 16.23 -22.58 7.33
CA ALA A 35 15.15 -23.24 8.07
C ALA A 35 14.31 -22.24 8.88
N LYS A 36 14.99 -21.27 9.52
CA LYS A 36 14.35 -20.19 10.29
C LYS A 36 13.51 -19.25 9.40
N ALA A 37 14.01 -18.88 8.22
CA ALA A 37 13.28 -18.06 7.26
C ALA A 37 12.04 -18.78 6.69
N LEU A 38 12.09 -20.10 6.55
CA LEU A 38 10.97 -20.93 6.12
C LEU A 38 10.01 -21.30 7.26
N GLY A 39 10.26 -20.84 8.49
CA GLY A 39 9.44 -21.15 9.67
C GLY A 39 9.41 -22.64 10.03
N ARG A 40 10.38 -23.44 9.55
CA ARG A 40 10.47 -24.87 9.85
C ARG A 40 11.38 -25.11 11.06
N PRO A 41 11.02 -26.02 11.97
CA PRO A 41 11.92 -26.42 13.05
C PRO A 41 13.19 -27.01 12.43
N PHE A 42 14.35 -26.44 12.81
CA PHE A 42 15.64 -26.91 12.34
C PHE A 42 15.98 -28.23 13.03
N VAL A 43 15.90 -29.33 12.28
CA VAL A 43 16.38 -30.66 12.70
C VAL A 43 17.73 -30.87 12.02
N PRO A 44 18.85 -30.89 12.78
CA PRO A 44 20.16 -31.19 12.20
C PRO A 44 20.07 -32.53 11.48
N SER A 45 20.47 -32.57 10.21
CA SER A 45 20.52 -33.80 9.42
C SER A 45 21.66 -34.68 9.94
N MET A 46 21.47 -35.28 11.11
CA MET A 46 22.39 -36.21 11.75
C MET A 46 22.25 -37.58 11.09
N GLN A 47 22.57 -37.68 9.80
CA GLN A 47 22.89 -38.96 9.19
C GLN A 47 24.19 -38.83 8.42
N PRO A 48 25.33 -39.29 8.98
CA PRO A 48 26.45 -39.64 8.13
C PRO A 48 25.98 -40.80 7.25
N SER A 49 25.84 -40.55 5.97
CA SER A 49 25.75 -41.58 4.94
C SER A 49 27.08 -42.33 4.88
N ALA A 50 27.31 -43.19 5.87
CA ALA A 50 28.35 -44.21 5.82
C ALA A 50 27.91 -45.25 4.78
N ALA A 51 28.23 -44.97 3.52
CA ALA A 51 28.24 -45.97 2.47
C ALA A 51 29.29 -47.05 2.82
N GLY A 52 28.85 -48.30 2.92
CA GLY A 52 29.73 -49.47 2.87
C GLY A 52 29.75 -50.34 4.14
N ARG A 53 28.72 -51.17 4.33
CA ARG A 53 28.94 -52.53 4.84
C ARG A 53 27.87 -53.50 4.35
N THR A 54 28.18 -54.12 3.23
CA THR A 54 27.60 -55.38 2.79
C THR A 54 27.84 -56.48 3.83
N GLY A 55 26.76 -57.18 4.20
CA GLY A 55 26.83 -58.57 4.67
C GLY A 55 26.53 -58.81 6.15
N ARG A 56 25.29 -59.22 6.47
CA ARG A 56 25.01 -60.60 6.92
C ARG A 56 23.52 -60.82 7.11
N ALA A 57 23.06 -61.97 6.63
CA ALA A 57 21.72 -62.48 6.80
C ALA A 57 21.54 -63.21 8.15
N ALA A 58 20.25 -63.35 8.48
CA ALA A 58 19.61 -64.49 9.14
C ALA A 58 19.32 -64.46 10.66
N MET A 59 18.08 -64.89 10.94
CA MET A 59 17.49 -65.38 12.20
C MET A 59 17.17 -64.29 13.23
N GLY A 60 16.02 -64.25 13.91
CA GLY A 60 14.94 -65.21 14.14
C GLY A 60 14.34 -64.87 15.52
N GLY A 61 13.00 -65.02 15.69
CA GLY A 61 12.28 -64.89 16.97
C GLY A 61 11.61 -63.53 17.17
N ALA A 62 10.29 -63.35 17.24
CA ALA A 62 9.19 -64.27 17.58
C ALA A 62 9.38 -65.00 18.93
N LEU A 63 9.26 -64.23 20.02
CA LEU A 63 8.81 -64.64 21.36
C LEU A 63 8.24 -63.37 22.00
N ASP A 64 6.92 -63.22 22.09
CA ASP A 64 6.11 -63.73 23.20
C ASP A 64 6.59 -63.12 24.52
N SER A 65 6.11 -61.91 24.82
CA SER A 65 6.19 -61.31 26.15
C SER A 65 4.79 -61.30 26.75
N SER A 66 4.23 -62.51 26.78
CA SER A 66 3.14 -62.88 27.66
C SER A 66 3.58 -62.76 29.12
N VAL A 67 2.74 -62.10 29.92
CA VAL A 67 2.54 -62.40 31.34
C VAL A 67 3.73 -62.06 32.28
N ARG A 68 3.75 -60.82 32.76
CA ARG A 68 4.03 -60.54 34.18
C ARG A 68 2.86 -59.81 34.81
N ARG A 69 1.82 -60.60 35.09
CA ARG A 69 0.73 -60.27 36.00
C ARG A 69 1.26 -60.42 37.42
N SER A 70 1.89 -59.37 37.95
CA SER A 70 2.26 -59.31 39.36
C SER A 70 0.99 -59.00 40.16
N ARG A 71 0.41 -60.05 40.74
CA ARG A 71 -0.49 -59.95 41.88
C ARG A 71 0.37 -59.68 43.13
N SER A 72 0.51 -58.40 43.49
CA SER A 72 0.81 -57.97 44.86
C SER A 72 -0.42 -57.19 45.31
N ALA A 73 -1.31 -57.89 46.02
CA ALA A 73 -1.34 -57.84 47.48
C ALA A 73 -1.97 -56.52 47.92
N ASP A 74 -3.28 -56.59 48.08
CA ASP A 74 -4.11 -55.68 48.85
C ASP A 74 -3.40 -55.39 50.18
N SER A 75 -2.84 -54.19 50.28
CA SER A 75 -2.30 -53.59 51.49
C SER A 75 -3.13 -52.34 51.70
N GLU A 76 -4.23 -52.49 52.44
CA GLU A 76 -5.04 -51.41 53.02
C GLU A 76 -4.12 -50.25 53.46
N SER A 77 -4.14 -49.12 52.76
CA SER A 77 -5.19 -48.10 52.72
C SER A 77 -5.34 -47.26 54.00
N GLU A 78 -4.24 -47.03 54.74
CA GLU A 78 -4.20 -45.95 55.75
C GLU A 78 -3.02 -44.97 55.62
N ARG A 79 -2.07 -45.20 54.70
CA ARG A 79 -0.97 -44.26 54.42
C ARG A 79 -1.09 -43.47 53.09
N SER A 80 -2.17 -43.67 52.33
CA SER A 80 -2.41 -42.97 51.04
C SER A 80 -2.81 -41.51 51.23
N ALA A 81 -3.57 -41.21 52.28
CA ALA A 81 -4.13 -39.86 52.49
C ALA A 81 -3.05 -38.77 52.58
N THR A 82 -1.94 -39.04 53.26
CA THR A 82 -0.85 -38.06 53.39
C THR A 82 -0.04 -37.86 52.11
N THR A 83 0.09 -38.89 51.27
CA THR A 83 0.74 -38.76 49.96
C THR A 83 -0.13 -37.99 48.96
N ASP A 84 -1.44 -38.16 49.04
CA ASP A 84 -2.40 -37.45 48.17
C ASP A 84 -2.45 -35.96 48.51
N ASP A 85 -2.36 -35.59 49.79
CA ASP A 85 -2.24 -34.18 50.23
C ASP A 85 -0.96 -33.52 49.71
N THR A 86 0.18 -34.19 49.80
CA THR A 86 1.45 -33.66 49.27
C THR A 86 1.44 -33.51 47.74
N ASN A 87 0.77 -34.42 47.03
CA ASN A 87 0.62 -34.36 45.58
C ASN A 87 -0.30 -33.20 45.17
N THR A 88 -1.34 -32.95 45.95
CA THR A 88 -2.27 -31.84 45.74
C THR A 88 -1.55 -30.50 45.90
N LEU A 89 -0.79 -30.31 46.99
CA LEU A 89 0.00 -29.09 47.22
C LEU A 89 1.02 -28.84 46.09
N MET A 90 1.69 -29.90 45.61
CA MET A 90 2.65 -29.80 44.50
C MET A 90 1.97 -29.38 43.18
N ARG A 91 0.75 -29.86 42.92
CA ARG A 91 -0.02 -29.47 41.73
C ARG A 91 -0.48 -28.02 41.80
N GLU A 92 -0.98 -27.60 42.96
CA GLU A 92 -1.38 -26.20 43.20
C GLU A 92 -0.20 -25.25 43.00
N TYR A 93 0.98 -25.61 43.52
CA TYR A 93 2.19 -24.83 43.31
C TYR A 93 2.55 -24.69 41.83
N LEU A 94 2.44 -25.76 41.04
CA LEU A 94 2.71 -25.71 39.60
C LEU A 94 1.68 -24.86 38.85
N VAL A 95 0.40 -24.95 39.23
CA VAL A 95 -0.67 -24.11 38.64
C VAL A 95 -0.41 -22.64 38.97
N GLN A 96 -0.07 -22.33 40.22
CA GLN A 96 0.26 -20.98 40.66
C GLN A 96 1.45 -20.40 39.89
N MET A 97 2.50 -21.19 39.64
CA MET A 97 3.65 -20.78 38.83
C MET A 97 3.28 -20.53 37.35
N VAL A 98 2.32 -21.28 36.80
CA VAL A 98 1.83 -21.07 35.43
C VAL A 98 0.98 -19.79 35.35
N GLU A 99 0.11 -19.56 36.34
CA GLU A 99 -0.69 -18.33 36.42
C GLU A 99 0.19 -17.10 36.60
N GLU A 100 1.20 -17.15 37.46
CA GLU A 100 2.14 -16.04 37.64
C GLU A 100 2.88 -15.71 36.33
N ARG A 101 3.31 -16.73 35.57
CA ARG A 101 3.91 -16.52 34.24
C ARG A 101 2.93 -15.93 33.25
N ARG A 102 1.67 -16.36 33.27
CA ARG A 102 0.62 -15.82 32.40
C ARG A 102 0.37 -14.34 32.71
N ILE A 103 0.25 -13.97 33.98
CA ILE A 103 0.08 -12.58 34.42
C ILE A 103 1.29 -11.72 34.03
N ARG A 104 2.50 -12.25 34.14
CA ARG A 104 3.72 -11.53 33.72
C ARG A 104 3.73 -11.25 32.22
N VAL A 105 3.40 -12.25 31.41
CA VAL A 105 3.31 -12.11 29.96
C VAL A 105 2.18 -11.15 29.56
N GLU A 106 1.03 -11.20 30.23
CA GLU A 106 -0.09 -10.30 29.98
C GLU A 106 0.25 -8.84 30.31
N ARG A 107 0.94 -8.60 31.44
CA ARG A 107 1.45 -7.27 31.81
C ARG A 107 2.45 -6.73 30.79
N GLU A 108 3.40 -7.55 30.34
CA GLU A 108 4.37 -7.18 29.30
C GLU A 108 3.67 -6.86 27.97
N ALA A 109 2.67 -7.65 27.58
CA ALA A 109 1.89 -7.41 26.37
C ALA A 109 1.05 -6.12 26.46
N GLU A 110 0.50 -5.79 27.63
CA GLU A 110 -0.21 -4.53 27.85
C GLU A 110 0.72 -3.32 27.79
N GLU A 111 1.91 -3.40 28.38
CA GLU A 111 2.93 -2.35 28.27
C GLU A 111 3.38 -2.15 26.82
N GLU A 112 3.55 -3.22 26.05
CA GLU A 112 3.88 -3.13 24.62
C GLU A 112 2.74 -2.48 23.82
N ARG A 113 1.48 -2.81 24.13
CA ARG A 113 0.31 -2.14 23.55
C ARG A 113 0.28 -0.65 23.89
N ARG A 114 0.73 -0.25 25.09
CA ARG A 114 0.85 1.18 25.45
C ARG A 114 1.95 1.87 24.67
N ARG A 115 3.13 1.25 24.52
CA ARG A 115 4.26 1.79 23.75
C ARG A 115 3.91 1.99 22.29
N THR A 116 3.32 0.97 21.66
CA THR A 116 2.90 1.05 20.25
C THR A 116 1.82 2.13 20.01
N LYS A 117 0.87 2.29 20.93
CA LYS A 117 -0.12 3.38 20.88
C LYS A 117 0.54 4.75 21.01
N GLU A 118 1.50 4.93 21.92
CA GLU A 118 2.22 6.18 22.10
C GLU A 118 3.08 6.53 20.88
N GLU A 119 3.83 5.57 20.35
CA GLU A 119 4.59 5.71 19.11
C GLU A 119 3.68 6.10 17.94
N ALA A 120 2.50 5.48 17.83
CA ALA A 120 1.51 5.86 16.81
C ALA A 120 1.02 7.31 16.98
N ARG A 121 0.89 7.83 18.21
CA ARG A 121 0.57 9.25 18.45
C ARG A 121 1.72 10.15 18.00
N ARG A 122 2.96 9.82 18.37
CA ARG A 122 4.16 10.57 17.96
C ARG A 122 4.34 10.60 16.44
N VAL A 123 4.12 9.48 15.75
CA VAL A 123 4.17 9.42 14.28
C VAL A 123 3.08 10.29 13.65
N ARG A 124 1.86 10.30 14.20
CA ARG A 124 0.78 11.18 13.71
C ARG A 124 1.12 12.65 13.92
N GLU A 125 1.72 13.02 15.05
CA GLU A 125 2.15 14.39 15.35
C GLU A 125 3.30 14.84 14.43
N ASN A 126 4.33 14.03 14.26
CA ASN A 126 5.43 14.30 13.32
C ASN A 126 4.91 14.48 11.89
N ARG A 127 3.92 13.68 11.48
CA ARG A 127 3.29 13.84 10.16
C ARG A 127 2.53 15.16 10.02
N ARG A 128 1.98 15.71 11.11
CA ARG A 128 1.36 17.05 11.10
C ARG A 128 2.43 18.14 10.99
N LEU A 129 3.53 18.03 11.73
CA LEU A 129 4.65 18.96 11.66
C LEU A 129 5.28 18.99 10.26
N GLN A 130 5.52 17.83 9.66
CA GLN A 130 6.05 17.75 8.28
C GLN A 130 5.16 18.46 7.25
N ARG A 131 3.83 18.35 7.38
CA ARG A 131 2.89 19.05 6.50
C ARG A 131 2.92 20.57 6.68
N LEU A 132 3.19 21.05 7.90
CA LEU A 132 3.36 22.48 8.17
C LEU A 132 4.70 22.97 7.61
N GLU A 133 5.77 22.21 7.81
CA GLU A 133 7.10 22.52 7.28
C GLU A 133 7.09 22.55 5.73
N GLU A 134 6.41 21.62 5.07
CA GLU A 134 6.24 21.66 3.61
C GLU A 134 5.49 22.90 3.14
N ARG A 135 4.42 23.30 3.85
CA ARG A 135 3.68 24.54 3.53
C ARG A 135 4.57 25.76 3.69
N GLN A 136 5.34 25.81 4.77
CA GLN A 136 6.29 26.89 5.02
C GLN A 136 7.38 26.95 3.95
N LYS A 137 7.95 25.80 3.54
CA LYS A 137 8.93 25.75 2.44
C LYS A 137 8.38 26.29 1.13
N LEU A 138 7.12 25.97 0.80
CA LEU A 138 6.48 26.50 -0.42
C LEU A 138 6.26 28.02 -0.34
N GLU A 139 5.96 28.54 0.84
CA GLU A 139 5.83 29.98 1.09
C GLU A 139 7.20 30.68 0.99
N GLU A 140 8.22 30.14 1.65
CA GLU A 140 9.60 30.61 1.54
C GLU A 140 10.11 30.56 0.09
N GLU A 141 9.74 29.54 -0.69
CA GLU A 141 10.09 29.45 -2.11
C GLU A 141 9.40 30.54 -2.94
N ARG A 142 8.13 30.84 -2.66
CA ARG A 142 7.40 31.95 -3.31
C ARG A 142 8.05 33.28 -2.97
N ASP A 143 8.39 33.51 -1.71
CA ASP A 143 9.07 34.71 -1.26
C ASP A 143 10.47 34.82 -1.87
N ALA A 144 11.21 33.72 -1.98
CA ALA A 144 12.51 33.69 -2.65
C ALA A 144 12.39 34.00 -4.15
N ARG A 145 11.34 33.53 -4.83
CA ARG A 145 11.05 33.90 -6.23
C ARG A 145 10.73 35.39 -6.33
N LEU A 146 9.88 35.92 -5.46
CA LEU A 146 9.54 37.34 -5.42
C LEU A 146 10.78 38.21 -5.17
N LEU A 147 11.61 37.85 -4.19
CA LEU A 147 12.86 38.55 -3.90
C LEU A 147 13.85 38.48 -5.06
N ARG A 148 13.88 37.39 -5.84
CA ARG A 148 14.69 37.32 -7.07
C ARG A 148 14.21 38.31 -8.12
N ILE A 149 12.90 38.42 -8.34
CA ILE A 149 12.30 39.37 -9.29
C ILE A 149 12.60 40.82 -8.86
N ILE A 150 12.41 41.14 -7.58
CA ILE A 150 12.72 42.48 -7.06
C ILE A 150 14.21 42.80 -7.24
N ARG A 151 15.10 41.86 -6.92
CA ARG A 151 16.55 42.06 -7.12
C ARG A 151 16.93 42.18 -8.60
N SER A 152 16.26 41.49 -9.53
CA SER A 152 16.52 41.65 -10.96
C SER A 152 16.04 43.00 -11.48
N GLU A 153 14.87 43.47 -11.06
CA GLU A 153 14.33 44.77 -11.47
C GLU A 153 15.23 45.90 -10.97
N MET A 154 15.63 45.86 -9.70
CA MET A 154 16.56 46.84 -9.12
C MET A 154 17.93 46.84 -9.83
N ARG A 155 18.39 45.71 -10.38
CA ARG A 155 19.62 45.66 -11.20
C ARG A 155 19.38 46.25 -12.58
N LYS A 156 18.24 45.96 -13.19
CA LYS A 156 17.85 46.48 -14.50
C LYS A 156 17.67 47.98 -14.48
N ASP A 157 17.02 48.55 -13.46
CA ASP A 157 16.88 49.99 -13.28
C ASP A 157 18.24 50.70 -13.21
N ARG A 158 19.20 50.11 -12.48
CA ARG A 158 20.59 50.62 -12.38
C ARG A 158 21.33 50.53 -13.72
N GLU A 159 21.08 49.49 -14.50
CA GLU A 159 21.70 49.31 -15.82
C GLU A 159 21.09 50.26 -16.86
N GLU A 160 19.76 50.42 -16.86
CA GLU A 160 19.06 51.41 -17.70
C GLU A 160 19.48 52.83 -17.37
N GLU A 161 19.66 53.17 -16.08
CA GLU A 161 20.18 54.48 -15.67
C GLU A 161 21.60 54.70 -16.23
N ARG A 162 22.49 53.73 -16.07
CA ARG A 162 23.84 53.77 -16.66
C ARG A 162 23.79 53.96 -18.17
N GLU A 163 22.92 53.23 -18.86
CA GLU A 163 22.75 53.33 -20.32
C GLU A 163 22.23 54.71 -20.74
N ARG A 164 21.32 55.33 -19.98
CA ARG A 164 20.86 56.71 -20.22
C ARG A 164 22.01 57.71 -20.11
N TYR A 165 22.90 57.55 -19.14
CA TYR A 165 24.10 58.38 -19.00
C TYR A 165 25.07 58.20 -20.18
N GLU A 166 25.32 56.96 -20.60
CA GLU A 166 26.18 56.67 -21.76
C GLU A 166 25.61 57.20 -23.08
N LYS A 167 24.29 57.03 -23.31
CA LYS A 167 23.60 57.55 -24.50
C LYS A 167 23.65 59.08 -24.57
N LYS A 168 23.45 59.77 -23.44
CA LYS A 168 23.60 61.24 -23.38
C LYS A 168 25.03 61.70 -23.69
N GLY A 169 26.05 60.99 -23.20
CA GLY A 169 27.45 61.28 -23.52
C GLY A 169 27.81 61.08 -25.00
N LYS A 170 27.29 60.02 -25.65
CA LYS A 170 27.60 59.69 -27.05
C LYS A 170 26.81 60.54 -28.07
N MET A 171 25.58 60.95 -27.78
CA MET A 171 24.77 61.81 -28.67
C MET A 171 25.37 63.22 -28.82
N ALA A 172 25.97 63.76 -27.77
CA ALA A 172 26.66 65.05 -27.85
C ALA A 172 27.92 65.01 -28.74
N ALA A 173 28.55 63.85 -28.92
CA ALA A 173 29.75 63.69 -29.75
C ALA A 173 29.45 63.36 -31.23
N ARG A 174 28.25 62.85 -31.57
CA ARG A 174 27.93 62.40 -32.94
C ARG A 174 27.18 63.42 -33.81
N SER A 175 26.56 64.46 -33.27
CA SER A 175 25.84 65.44 -34.11
C SER A 175 26.73 66.37 -34.94
N ALA A 176 28.06 66.26 -34.85
CA ALA A 176 28.98 67.17 -35.53
C ALA A 176 29.43 66.73 -36.94
N ARG A 177 29.26 65.46 -37.37
CA ARG A 177 29.84 65.00 -38.65
C ARG A 177 29.14 63.79 -39.26
N THR A 178 28.02 63.95 -39.97
CA THR A 178 27.70 63.11 -41.15
C THR A 178 26.43 63.60 -41.84
N THR A 179 26.59 64.22 -43.01
CA THR A 179 25.54 64.29 -44.03
C THR A 179 25.49 62.93 -44.71
N GLU A 180 24.79 61.96 -44.11
CA GLU A 180 24.55 60.63 -44.69
C GLU A 180 23.63 60.80 -45.91
N THR A 181 24.01 60.17 -47.03
CA THR A 181 23.23 60.28 -48.26
C THR A 181 22.01 59.34 -48.20
N VAL A 182 20.93 59.68 -48.92
CA VAL A 182 19.65 58.96 -48.86
C VAL A 182 19.78 57.46 -49.18
N GLU A 183 20.80 57.04 -49.95
CA GLU A 183 21.05 55.62 -50.24
C GLU A 183 21.64 54.86 -49.04
N GLU A 184 22.52 55.48 -48.26
CA GLU A 184 23.10 54.88 -47.05
C GLU A 184 22.04 54.69 -45.97
N GLU A 185 21.10 55.64 -45.84
CA GLU A 185 19.96 55.50 -44.94
C GLU A 185 19.03 54.35 -45.37
N LYS A 186 18.82 54.18 -46.67
CA LYS A 186 18.00 53.09 -47.22
C LYS A 186 18.65 51.73 -47.02
N GLU A 187 19.98 51.62 -47.12
CA GLU A 187 20.70 50.38 -46.82
C GLU A 187 20.71 50.08 -45.31
N ARG A 188 20.88 51.11 -44.47
CA ARG A 188 20.81 50.97 -43.00
C ARG A 188 19.42 50.50 -42.56
N LEU A 189 18.36 51.02 -43.15
CA LEU A 189 16.98 50.56 -42.91
C LEU A 189 16.78 49.10 -43.34
N ARG A 190 17.35 48.67 -44.47
CA ARG A 190 17.33 47.26 -44.86
C ARG A 190 18.02 46.38 -43.81
N ARG A 191 19.20 46.78 -43.33
CA ARG A 191 19.93 46.05 -42.28
C ARG A 191 19.20 46.02 -40.93
N LEU A 192 18.36 47.01 -40.62
CA LEU A 192 17.57 47.03 -39.38
C LEU A 192 16.31 46.16 -39.48
N ILE A 193 15.75 46.01 -40.68
CA ILE A 193 14.52 45.24 -40.92
C ILE A 193 14.83 43.74 -41.07
N THR A 194 15.99 43.36 -41.64
CA THR A 194 16.36 41.95 -41.87
C THR A 194 16.40 41.10 -40.58
N PRO A 195 16.98 41.55 -39.44
CA PRO A 195 16.98 40.77 -38.20
C PRO A 195 15.58 40.57 -37.61
N ARG A 196 14.69 41.55 -37.80
CA ARG A 196 13.31 41.54 -37.28
C ARG A 196 12.38 40.63 -38.09
N THR A 197 12.76 40.31 -39.33
CA THR A 197 12.00 39.44 -40.24
C THR A 197 12.52 38.00 -40.29
N LEU A 198 13.76 37.75 -39.87
CA LEU A 198 14.38 36.42 -39.86
C LEU A 198 14.31 35.66 -38.53
N GLY A 199 13.52 36.13 -37.56
CA GLY A 199 13.17 35.31 -36.40
C GLY A 199 14.37 34.85 -35.56
N PHE A 200 15.38 35.70 -35.39
CA PHE A 200 16.35 35.53 -34.30
C PHE A 200 15.67 35.98 -33.00
N VAL A 201 14.62 35.23 -32.63
CA VAL A 201 14.10 35.20 -31.28
C VAL A 201 15.22 34.52 -30.49
N ASP A 202 15.87 35.27 -29.60
CA ASP A 202 16.80 34.70 -28.65
C ASP A 202 16.19 33.42 -28.09
N ASN A 203 16.97 32.34 -28.08
CA ASN A 203 16.62 30.98 -27.66
C ASN A 203 16.22 30.86 -26.16
N PHE A 204 15.73 31.95 -25.56
CA PHE A 204 14.89 31.96 -24.36
C PHE A 204 13.42 31.72 -24.73
N GLU A 205 13.13 30.85 -25.71
CA GLU A 205 11.82 30.20 -25.77
C GLU A 205 11.70 29.27 -24.55
N ASP A 206 11.40 29.91 -23.43
CA ASP A 206 10.67 29.46 -22.26
C ASP A 206 10.69 27.94 -22.09
N GLU A 207 11.68 27.44 -21.35
CA GLU A 207 11.62 26.13 -20.71
C GLU A 207 10.29 25.96 -19.94
N GLU A 208 9.72 27.07 -19.46
CA GLU A 208 8.38 27.18 -18.89
C GLU A 208 7.24 26.93 -19.91
N LEU A 209 7.36 27.43 -21.15
CA LEU A 209 6.38 27.19 -22.20
C LEU A 209 6.46 25.77 -22.75
N LEU A 210 7.67 25.19 -22.80
CA LEU A 210 7.86 23.78 -23.15
C LEU A 210 7.25 22.86 -22.10
N THR A 211 7.47 23.16 -20.81
CA THR A 211 6.87 22.41 -19.69
C THR A 211 5.34 22.59 -19.64
N LEU A 212 4.82 23.79 -19.92
CA LEU A 212 3.37 24.03 -20.06
C LEU A 212 2.75 23.24 -21.23
N ARG A 213 3.42 23.19 -22.39
CA ARG A 213 2.99 22.34 -23.52
C ARG A 213 3.00 20.85 -23.16
N MET A 214 4.00 20.40 -22.41
CA MET A 214 4.13 19.01 -22.00
C MET A 214 3.07 18.63 -20.93
N LEU A 215 2.77 19.54 -19.99
CA LEU A 215 1.68 19.40 -19.03
C LEU A 215 0.31 19.40 -19.71
N ALA A 216 0.08 20.28 -20.69
CA ALA A 216 -1.16 20.31 -21.47
C ALA A 216 -1.39 19.00 -22.25
N CYS A 217 -0.33 18.39 -22.79
CA CYS A 217 -0.41 17.06 -23.41
C CYS A 217 -0.76 15.97 -22.39
N LYS A 218 -0.15 16.00 -21.19
CA LYS A 218 -0.46 15.06 -20.10
C LYS A 218 -1.90 15.18 -19.57
N LEU A 219 -2.47 16.38 -19.57
CA LEU A 219 -3.84 16.63 -19.13
C LEU A 219 -4.91 16.20 -20.15
N GLY A 220 -4.52 15.58 -21.28
CA GLY A 220 -5.48 14.86 -22.12
C GLY A 220 -6.58 15.75 -22.71
N GLN A 221 -6.33 17.05 -22.93
CA GLN A 221 -7.30 17.97 -23.57
C GLN A 221 -7.64 17.62 -25.04
N ALA A 222 -7.20 16.46 -25.53
CA ALA A 222 -7.74 15.84 -26.75
C ALA A 222 -9.20 15.38 -26.59
N GLU A 223 -9.77 15.43 -25.37
CA GLU A 223 -11.20 15.31 -25.14
C GLU A 223 -11.93 16.57 -25.65
N LYS A 224 -11.96 16.70 -26.97
CA LYS A 224 -12.91 17.56 -27.69
C LYS A 224 -14.28 17.13 -27.20
N ARG A 225 -14.84 17.91 -26.28
CA ARG A 225 -16.23 17.85 -25.85
C ARG A 225 -17.05 17.59 -27.11
N LYS A 226 -17.60 16.38 -27.23
CA LYS A 226 -18.70 16.14 -28.15
C LYS A 226 -19.81 17.00 -27.61
N ARG A 227 -19.98 18.21 -28.17
CA ARG A 227 -21.26 18.91 -28.07
C ARG A 227 -22.30 17.86 -28.47
N GLY A 228 -23.21 17.58 -27.54
CA GLY A 228 -24.36 16.75 -27.85
C GLY A 228 -25.11 17.34 -29.06
N PRO A 229 -25.95 16.56 -29.74
CA PRO A 229 -26.80 17.09 -30.79
C PRO A 229 -27.54 18.31 -30.25
N ASP A 230 -27.29 19.47 -30.88
CA ASP A 230 -27.86 20.75 -30.46
C ASP A 230 -29.39 20.61 -30.47
N LEU A 231 -30.01 20.77 -29.30
CA LEU A 231 -31.45 20.90 -29.19
C LEU A 231 -31.85 22.23 -29.88
N PRO A 232 -32.85 22.23 -30.76
CA PRO A 232 -33.30 23.44 -31.43
C PRO A 232 -33.90 24.42 -30.41
N ILE A 233 -33.08 25.35 -29.93
CA ILE A 233 -33.55 26.52 -29.19
C ILE A 233 -34.10 27.50 -30.23
N GLY A 234 -35.41 27.67 -30.22
CA GLY A 234 -36.17 28.48 -31.16
C GLY A 234 -35.82 29.96 -31.12
N ASN A 235 -36.02 30.59 -32.28
CA ASN A 235 -36.17 32.03 -32.52
C ASN A 235 -34.93 32.91 -32.37
N SER A 236 -33.79 32.52 -32.95
CA SER A 236 -32.72 33.48 -33.30
C SER A 236 -32.66 33.68 -34.82
N PRO A 237 -32.72 34.92 -35.31
CA PRO A 237 -32.69 35.22 -36.75
C PRO A 237 -31.37 34.78 -37.40
N PRO A 238 -31.39 34.35 -38.68
CA PRO A 238 -30.27 33.69 -39.33
C PRO A 238 -29.11 34.67 -39.58
N ILE A 239 -27.97 34.43 -38.93
CA ILE A 239 -26.71 35.09 -39.28
C ILE A 239 -26.10 34.37 -40.47
N VAL A 240 -26.09 35.05 -41.61
CA VAL A 240 -25.43 34.62 -42.85
C VAL A 240 -23.92 34.64 -42.62
N THR A 241 -23.29 33.47 -42.64
CA THR A 241 -21.82 33.35 -42.68
C THR A 241 -21.37 32.81 -44.04
N PRO A 242 -20.26 33.32 -44.61
CA PRO A 242 -19.82 33.00 -45.96
C PRO A 242 -19.31 31.56 -46.13
N GLU A 243 -19.45 31.06 -47.36
CA GLU A 243 -19.33 29.66 -47.78
C GLU A 243 -18.02 28.98 -47.38
N LYS A 244 -18.17 27.85 -46.67
CA LYS A 244 -17.09 26.98 -46.23
C LYS A 244 -16.81 25.94 -47.31
N LYS A 245 -15.63 26.03 -47.93
CA LYS A 245 -15.10 25.06 -48.92
C LYS A 245 -15.22 23.61 -48.41
N PRO A 246 -15.71 22.66 -49.21
CA PRO A 246 -15.88 21.27 -48.77
C PRO A 246 -14.51 20.59 -48.59
N ALA A 247 -14.25 20.15 -47.37
CA ALA A 247 -13.12 19.30 -47.04
C ALA A 247 -13.27 17.91 -47.68
N GLY A 248 -12.15 17.40 -48.17
CA GLY A 248 -12.02 16.21 -49.03
C GLY A 248 -12.88 15.02 -48.64
N VAL A 249 -13.53 14.47 -49.66
CA VAL A 249 -14.20 13.17 -49.66
C VAL A 249 -13.18 12.09 -49.30
N LEU A 250 -13.27 11.55 -48.08
CA LEU A 250 -12.54 10.34 -47.70
C LEU A 250 -12.95 9.20 -48.64
N SER A 251 -11.98 8.56 -49.29
CA SER A 251 -12.20 7.49 -50.25
C SER A 251 -12.98 6.34 -49.64
N ASP A 252 -13.78 5.66 -50.46
CA ASP A 252 -14.67 4.57 -50.01
C ASP A 252 -13.90 3.44 -49.32
N LYS A 253 -12.61 3.27 -49.68
CA LYS A 253 -11.70 2.31 -49.03
C LYS A 253 -11.43 2.66 -47.55
N ALA A 254 -11.34 3.95 -47.21
CA ALA A 254 -11.20 4.40 -45.82
C ALA A 254 -12.51 4.21 -45.04
N ARG A 255 -13.66 4.44 -45.68
CA ARG A 255 -14.99 4.19 -45.08
C ARG A 255 -15.21 2.71 -44.77
N ALA A 256 -14.84 1.81 -45.69
CA ALA A 256 -14.94 0.37 -45.50
C ALA A 256 -14.05 -0.13 -44.34
N ARG A 257 -12.81 0.37 -44.22
CA ARG A 257 -11.90 0.00 -43.13
C ARG A 257 -12.43 0.44 -41.75
N ILE A 258 -13.12 1.59 -41.68
CA ILE A 258 -13.75 2.07 -40.44
C ILE A 258 -14.97 1.22 -40.08
N GLN A 259 -15.75 0.74 -41.06
CA GLN A 259 -16.87 -0.15 -40.78
C GLN A 259 -16.40 -1.52 -40.27
N LEU A 260 -15.31 -2.06 -40.83
CA LEU A 260 -14.77 -3.35 -40.41
C LEU A 260 -14.27 -3.34 -38.96
N LEU A 261 -13.60 -2.25 -38.55
CA LEU A 261 -13.19 -2.03 -37.16
C LEU A 261 -14.37 -1.80 -36.19
N LYS A 262 -15.53 -1.37 -36.70
CA LYS A 262 -16.75 -1.23 -35.89
C LYS A 262 -17.45 -2.57 -35.69
N THR A 263 -17.48 -3.44 -36.68
CA THR A 263 -18.10 -4.77 -36.57
C THR A 263 -17.29 -5.72 -35.69
N GLU A 264 -15.97 -5.59 -35.64
CA GLU A 264 -15.10 -6.44 -34.81
C GLU A 264 -15.17 -6.12 -33.30
N ARG A 265 -15.79 -4.99 -32.91
CA ARG A 265 -15.96 -4.58 -31.50
C ARG A 265 -17.33 -4.91 -30.88
N VAL A 266 -18.21 -5.62 -31.59
CA VAL A 266 -19.62 -5.79 -31.16
C VAL A 266 -19.89 -7.10 -30.38
N SER A 267 -18.89 -7.98 -30.16
CA SER A 267 -19.14 -9.24 -29.41
C SER A 267 -18.81 -9.23 -27.91
N GLU A 268 -18.60 -8.07 -27.29
CA GLU A 268 -18.47 -7.94 -25.84
C GLU A 268 -19.50 -6.89 -25.36
N PRO A 269 -20.40 -7.19 -24.41
CA PRO A 269 -21.41 -6.26 -23.93
C PRO A 269 -20.75 -5.20 -23.03
N ALA A 270 -20.03 -4.26 -23.64
CA ALA A 270 -19.50 -3.08 -22.99
C ALA A 270 -20.62 -2.02 -22.91
N ALA A 271 -21.23 -1.94 -21.74
CA ALA A 271 -22.13 -0.86 -21.35
C ALA A 271 -21.40 0.50 -21.43
N THR A 272 -21.54 1.21 -22.54
CA THR A 272 -21.18 2.63 -22.63
C THR A 272 -22.40 3.48 -22.25
N SER A 273 -22.69 3.55 -20.95
CA SER A 273 -23.33 4.74 -20.39
C SER A 273 -22.22 5.58 -19.74
N THR A 274 -22.23 6.88 -19.99
CA THR A 274 -21.34 7.83 -19.31
C THR A 274 -21.43 7.65 -17.78
N PRO A 275 -20.32 7.40 -17.07
CA PRO A 275 -20.35 7.11 -15.64
C PRO A 275 -20.40 8.41 -14.84
N THR A 276 -21.54 9.10 -14.86
CA THR A 276 -21.78 10.24 -13.95
C THR A 276 -22.23 9.79 -12.55
N LYS A 277 -22.29 8.48 -12.33
CA LYS A 277 -22.45 7.85 -11.03
C LYS A 277 -21.39 6.78 -10.98
N ILE A 278 -20.29 7.04 -10.28
CA ILE A 278 -19.36 5.98 -9.91
C ILE A 278 -20.24 4.97 -9.18
N ASP A 279 -20.42 3.79 -9.77
CA ASP A 279 -21.16 2.72 -9.13
C ASP A 279 -20.39 2.43 -7.84
N LEU A 280 -20.93 2.91 -6.71
CA LEU A 280 -20.47 2.67 -5.34
C LEU A 280 -20.52 1.16 -4.97
N SER A 281 -20.66 0.31 -5.98
CA SER A 281 -20.65 -1.13 -5.87
C SER A 281 -19.24 -1.57 -5.48
N LEU A 282 -19.15 -2.23 -4.33
CA LEU A 282 -17.91 -2.75 -3.76
C LEU A 282 -17.34 -3.96 -4.52
N LYS A 283 -17.66 -4.09 -5.81
CA LYS A 283 -17.33 -5.26 -6.63
C LYS A 283 -15.83 -5.55 -6.71
N HIS A 284 -14.98 -4.60 -6.33
CA HIS A 284 -13.53 -4.72 -6.36
C HIS A 284 -12.92 -5.20 -5.04
N ILE A 285 -13.67 -5.19 -3.94
CA ILE A 285 -13.21 -5.68 -2.64
C ILE A 285 -13.72 -7.11 -2.48
N LEU A 286 -12.82 -8.08 -2.59
CA LEU A 286 -13.14 -9.50 -2.52
C LEU A 286 -12.90 -10.02 -1.11
N ALA A 287 -13.87 -10.76 -0.57
CA ALA A 287 -13.68 -11.48 0.68
C ALA A 287 -12.67 -12.60 0.48
N THR A 288 -11.54 -12.54 1.20
CA THR A 288 -10.50 -13.56 1.12
C THR A 288 -10.72 -14.60 2.21
N CYS A 289 -10.84 -15.88 1.82
CA CYS A 289 -10.98 -16.98 2.75
C CYS A 289 -9.59 -17.38 3.28
N GLY A 290 -9.25 -16.99 4.52
CA GLY A 290 -7.99 -17.36 5.17
C GLY A 290 -7.82 -16.71 6.56
N PRO A 291 -6.86 -17.17 7.39
CA PRO A 291 -6.53 -16.50 8.64
C PRO A 291 -6.10 -15.06 8.35
N GLY A 292 -6.79 -14.09 8.97
CA GLY A 292 -6.60 -12.65 8.72
C GLY A 292 -7.29 -12.11 7.46
N GLY A 293 -8.00 -12.93 6.68
CA GLY A 293 -8.75 -12.46 5.50
C GLY A 293 -9.88 -11.49 5.86
N LYS A 294 -10.55 -11.75 6.99
CA LYS A 294 -11.58 -10.86 7.55
C LYS A 294 -11.04 -9.47 7.88
N GLU A 295 -9.90 -9.40 8.56
CA GLU A 295 -9.27 -8.12 8.94
C GLU A 295 -8.85 -7.31 7.70
N LYS A 296 -8.27 -7.98 6.69
CA LYS A 296 -7.93 -7.32 5.41
C LYS A 296 -9.17 -6.77 4.70
N PHE A 297 -10.24 -7.55 4.63
CA PHE A 297 -11.50 -7.14 4.02
C PHE A 297 -12.12 -5.94 4.74
N GLU A 298 -12.15 -5.95 6.08
CA GLU A 298 -12.66 -4.84 6.87
C GLU A 298 -11.84 -3.56 6.64
N LYS A 299 -10.52 -3.69 6.55
CA LYS A 299 -9.61 -2.57 6.26
C LYS A 299 -9.80 -1.99 4.86
N GLU A 300 -9.90 -2.84 3.84
CA GLU A 300 -10.16 -2.39 2.46
C GLU A 300 -11.53 -1.70 2.35
N CYS A 301 -12.56 -2.22 3.03
CA CYS A 301 -13.86 -1.56 3.12
C CYS A 301 -13.75 -0.20 3.82
N PHE A 302 -12.98 -0.12 4.91
CA PHE A 302 -12.74 1.15 5.61
C PHE A 302 -12.09 2.18 4.70
N ASP A 303 -10.98 1.84 4.06
CA ASP A 303 -10.24 2.74 3.17
C ASP A 303 -11.13 3.20 2.01
N PHE A 304 -11.97 2.32 1.46
CA PHE A 304 -12.94 2.67 0.42
C PHE A 304 -13.97 3.68 0.92
N TYR A 305 -14.61 3.44 2.07
CA TYR A 305 -15.63 4.34 2.59
C TYR A 305 -15.07 5.66 3.11
N ASP A 306 -13.84 5.67 3.62
CA ASP A 306 -13.16 6.89 4.05
C ASP A 306 -12.79 7.79 2.86
N ALA A 307 -12.55 7.21 1.68
CA ALA A 307 -12.32 7.97 0.46
C ALA A 307 -13.61 8.61 -0.12
N LEU A 308 -14.80 8.16 0.29
CA LEU A 308 -16.07 8.70 -0.21
C LEU A 308 -16.39 10.09 0.33
N THR A 309 -17.03 10.90 -0.50
CA THR A 309 -17.62 12.17 -0.05
C THR A 309 -18.77 11.92 0.94
N ILE A 310 -19.14 12.94 1.71
CA ILE A 310 -20.22 12.85 2.71
C ILE A 310 -21.55 12.44 2.08
N GLU A 311 -21.85 12.94 0.88
CA GLU A 311 -23.09 12.63 0.17
C GLU A 311 -23.15 11.18 -0.31
N GLU A 312 -22.04 10.67 -0.85
CA GLU A 312 -21.89 9.27 -1.27
C GLU A 312 -21.97 8.31 -0.09
N LEU A 313 -21.37 8.68 1.05
CA LEU A 313 -21.43 7.89 2.28
C LEU A 313 -22.86 7.85 2.86
N LYS A 314 -23.58 8.99 2.85
CA LYS A 314 -25.01 9.05 3.23
C LYS A 314 -25.84 8.14 2.32
N GLU A 315 -25.56 8.14 1.03
CA GLU A 315 -26.22 7.29 0.06
C GLU A 315 -25.93 5.80 0.29
N ALA A 316 -24.68 5.43 0.60
CA ALA A 316 -24.34 4.06 0.99
C ALA A 316 -25.08 3.63 2.27
N CYS A 317 -25.17 4.52 3.27
CA CYS A 317 -25.95 4.29 4.48
C CYS A 317 -27.44 4.05 4.20
N ARG A 318 -28.05 4.83 3.29
CA ARG A 318 -29.45 4.62 2.87
C ARG A 318 -29.67 3.26 2.23
N ARG A 319 -28.77 2.82 1.33
CA ARG A 319 -28.88 1.53 0.63
C ARG A 319 -28.79 0.34 1.59
N GLU A 320 -27.91 0.43 2.59
CA GLU A 320 -27.71 -0.65 3.57
C GLU A 320 -28.57 -0.50 4.83
N LYS A 321 -29.51 0.46 4.83
CA LYS A 321 -30.41 0.75 5.96
C LYS A 321 -29.64 0.97 7.27
N VAL A 322 -28.54 1.72 7.21
CA VAL A 322 -27.72 2.14 8.35
C VAL A 322 -28.03 3.62 8.64
N ALA A 323 -28.30 3.96 9.90
CA ALA A 323 -28.55 5.35 10.29
C ALA A 323 -27.26 6.18 10.20
N TYR A 324 -27.31 7.27 9.44
CA TYR A 324 -26.19 8.22 9.32
C TYR A 324 -26.17 9.17 10.52
N GLY A 325 -25.21 8.97 11.42
CA GLY A 325 -24.88 9.90 12.50
C GLY A 325 -23.50 10.53 12.25
N ASN A 326 -22.51 10.12 13.05
CA ASN A 326 -21.12 10.50 12.84
C ASN A 326 -20.50 9.72 11.67
N ARG A 327 -19.64 10.38 10.89
CA ARG A 327 -18.96 9.79 9.71
C ARG A 327 -18.29 8.46 10.06
N ASP A 328 -17.44 8.46 11.09
CA ASP A 328 -16.67 7.27 11.48
C ASP A 328 -17.57 6.13 12.01
N LEU A 329 -18.64 6.49 12.73
CA LEU A 329 -19.59 5.51 13.25
C LEU A 329 -20.42 4.88 12.12
N ALA A 330 -20.79 5.67 11.12
CA ALA A 330 -21.48 5.20 9.93
C ALA A 330 -20.60 4.24 9.11
N ILE A 331 -19.33 4.58 8.90
CA ILE A 331 -18.34 3.72 8.24
C ILE A 331 -18.18 2.39 8.99
N LYS A 332 -17.97 2.43 10.32
CA LYS A 332 -17.87 1.22 11.15
C LYS A 332 -19.11 0.34 11.04
N ARG A 333 -20.32 0.91 11.12
CA ARG A 333 -21.58 0.17 10.98
C ARG A 333 -21.75 -0.48 9.60
N LEU A 334 -21.37 0.22 8.54
CA LEU A 334 -21.35 -0.32 7.18
C LEU A 334 -20.39 -1.51 7.05
N ILE A 335 -19.16 -1.37 7.58
CA ILE A 335 -18.15 -2.44 7.57
C ILE A 335 -18.66 -3.68 8.31
N ILE A 336 -19.20 -3.51 9.53
CA ILE A 336 -19.73 -4.63 10.33
C ILE A 336 -20.82 -5.36 9.55
N ARG A 337 -21.77 -4.62 8.94
CA ARG A 337 -22.86 -5.21 8.17
C ARG A 337 -22.37 -5.95 6.93
N ARG A 338 -21.40 -5.38 6.20
CA ARG A 338 -20.80 -6.04 5.04
C ARG A 338 -19.95 -7.26 5.40
N ALA A 339 -19.16 -7.17 6.46
CA ALA A 339 -18.38 -8.30 6.95
C ALA A 339 -19.30 -9.46 7.38
N ALA A 340 -20.44 -9.15 8.01
CA ALA A 340 -21.43 -10.16 8.36
C ALA A 340 -22.01 -10.85 7.11
N VAL A 341 -22.31 -10.12 6.04
CA VAL A 341 -22.84 -10.70 4.78
C VAL A 341 -21.78 -11.51 4.03
N ALA A 342 -20.55 -10.99 3.95
CA ALA A 342 -19.45 -11.60 3.20
C ALA A 342 -18.90 -12.86 3.89
N TYR A 343 -18.92 -12.90 5.23
CA TYR A 343 -18.48 -14.03 6.03
C TYR A 343 -19.64 -14.78 6.70
N ASP A 344 -20.85 -14.66 6.16
CA ASP A 344 -21.98 -15.47 6.62
C ASP A 344 -21.68 -16.94 6.30
N PRO A 345 -21.72 -17.85 7.29
CA PRO A 345 -21.45 -19.27 7.07
C PRO A 345 -22.38 -19.91 6.03
N THR A 346 -23.53 -19.29 5.74
CA THR A 346 -24.47 -19.77 4.72
C THR A 346 -24.09 -19.36 3.29
N THR A 347 -23.33 -18.26 3.13
CA THR A 347 -22.97 -17.72 1.80
C THR A 347 -21.59 -18.14 1.34
N ILE A 348 -20.70 -18.52 2.27
CA ILE A 348 -19.38 -19.05 1.92
C ILE A 348 -19.58 -20.47 1.38
N PRO A 349 -19.37 -20.73 0.06
CA PRO A 349 -19.42 -22.08 -0.45
C PRO A 349 -18.28 -22.86 0.21
N LEU A 350 -18.63 -23.75 1.14
CA LEU A 350 -17.68 -24.70 1.68
C LEU A 350 -17.02 -25.41 0.50
N PRO A 351 -15.68 -25.45 0.42
CA PRO A 351 -15.02 -26.14 -0.67
C PRO A 351 -15.53 -27.59 -0.68
N SER A 352 -16.23 -27.95 -1.76
CA SER A 352 -16.81 -29.28 -1.97
C SER A 352 -15.75 -30.40 -2.05
N SER A 353 -14.47 -30.04 -1.96
CA SER A 353 -13.34 -30.94 -1.81
C SER A 353 -13.16 -31.36 -0.34
N THR A 354 -14.12 -32.12 0.20
CA THR A 354 -13.71 -33.13 1.18
C THR A 354 -13.31 -34.37 0.40
N PRO A 355 -12.03 -34.82 0.45
CA PRO A 355 -11.75 -36.19 0.10
C PRO A 355 -12.58 -37.04 1.06
N ARG A 356 -13.35 -37.98 0.52
CA ARG A 356 -14.19 -38.94 1.25
C ARG A 356 -13.34 -39.69 2.28
N VAL A 357 -13.14 -39.11 3.47
CA VAL A 357 -12.52 -39.78 4.59
C VAL A 357 -13.52 -40.83 5.04
N GLN A 358 -13.23 -42.09 4.72
CA GLN A 358 -14.01 -43.23 5.20
C GLN A 358 -14.08 -43.14 6.73
N MET A 359 -15.29 -42.91 7.25
CA MET A 359 -15.53 -43.00 8.68
C MET A 359 -15.22 -44.41 9.14
N ARG A 360 -14.11 -44.58 9.87
CA ARG A 360 -13.95 -45.74 10.74
C ARG A 360 -14.96 -45.59 11.87
N SER A 361 -15.95 -46.47 11.87
CA SER A 361 -16.90 -46.71 12.94
C SER A 361 -16.17 -46.80 14.29
N SER A 362 -16.29 -45.77 15.12
CA SER A 362 -16.00 -45.84 16.55
C SER A 362 -17.32 -45.92 17.30
N LYS A 363 -17.48 -47.05 18.00
CA LYS A 363 -18.58 -47.40 18.90
C LYS A 363 -18.92 -46.28 19.87
N GLY A 364 -20.21 -46.21 20.18
CA GLY A 364 -20.85 -45.16 20.95
C GLY A 364 -20.25 -44.92 22.33
N VAL A 365 -20.10 -43.63 22.64
CA VAL A 365 -20.14 -43.12 24.00
C VAL A 365 -21.29 -42.10 24.01
N VAL A 366 -22.35 -42.47 24.71
CA VAL A 366 -23.51 -41.62 24.98
C VAL A 366 -23.06 -40.56 25.98
N LEU A 367 -22.95 -39.30 25.54
CA LEU A 367 -22.89 -38.16 26.44
C LEU A 367 -24.21 -37.40 26.32
N LYS A 368 -24.80 -37.22 27.49
CA LYS A 368 -26.09 -36.65 27.81
C LYS A 368 -26.06 -35.14 27.58
N GLU A 369 -26.99 -34.64 26.77
CA GLU A 369 -27.25 -33.21 26.58
C GLU A 369 -27.78 -32.59 27.90
N GLU A 370 -27.14 -31.52 28.34
CA GLU A 370 -27.72 -30.55 29.29
C GLU A 370 -27.77 -29.17 28.60
N ALA A 371 -28.85 -28.46 28.91
CA ALA A 371 -29.44 -27.33 28.21
C ALA A 371 -28.65 -26.00 28.35
N PRO A 372 -29.02 -24.92 27.62
CA PRO A 372 -28.19 -23.73 27.44
C PRO A 372 -28.35 -22.72 28.59
N HIS A 373 -27.23 -22.17 29.07
CA HIS A 373 -27.20 -21.09 30.05
C HIS A 373 -26.85 -19.75 29.40
N GLU A 374 -27.78 -18.83 29.64
CA GLU A 374 -27.88 -17.37 29.46
C GLU A 374 -26.66 -16.55 29.01
N GLN A 375 -26.87 -15.89 27.86
CA GLN A 375 -26.76 -14.45 27.62
C GLN A 375 -26.37 -13.58 28.84
N TYR A 376 -25.13 -13.10 28.86
CA TYR A 376 -24.68 -12.02 29.75
C TYR A 376 -24.37 -10.79 28.89
N ASP A 377 -25.34 -9.87 28.84
CA ASP A 377 -25.13 -8.50 28.40
C ASP A 377 -24.28 -7.77 29.45
N SER A 378 -23.09 -7.31 29.07
CA SER A 378 -22.29 -6.40 29.89
C SER A 378 -22.00 -5.14 29.06
N GLU A 379 -22.88 -4.16 29.25
CA GLU A 379 -22.70 -2.78 28.78
C GLU A 379 -21.70 -2.06 29.69
N ASP A 380 -20.40 -2.19 29.42
CA ASP A 380 -19.41 -1.30 30.05
C ASP A 380 -19.38 0.04 29.29
N SER A 381 -20.19 0.95 29.81
CA SER A 381 -20.10 2.40 29.61
C SER A 381 -18.81 2.91 30.28
N LEU A 382 -17.80 3.24 29.49
CA LEU A 382 -16.68 4.08 29.93
C LEU A 382 -16.83 5.46 29.32
N SER A 383 -17.44 6.35 30.11
CA SER A 383 -17.35 7.80 29.96
C SER A 383 -16.02 8.26 30.56
N ASP A 384 -15.07 8.68 29.71
CA ASP A 384 -14.01 9.58 30.15
C ASP A 384 -14.30 10.96 29.58
N ASP A 385 -15.00 11.71 30.43
CA ASP A 385 -15.06 13.15 30.48
C ASP A 385 -13.78 13.59 31.18
N GLU A 386 -12.83 14.22 30.49
CA GLU A 386 -11.95 15.20 31.14
C GLU A 386 -11.61 16.30 30.14
N SER A 387 -12.08 17.48 30.51
CA SER A 387 -11.79 18.78 29.96
C SER A 387 -10.55 19.33 30.67
N GLU A 388 -9.58 19.86 29.91
CA GLU A 388 -8.98 21.20 30.06
C GLU A 388 -8.02 21.49 28.90
#